data_AF-A0A7S2GY98-F1
#
_entry.id   AF-A0A7S2GY98-F1
#
_cell.length_a   1.000
_cell.length_b   1.000
_cell.length_c   1.000
_cell.angle_alpha   90.00
_cell.angle_beta   90.00
_cell.angle_gamma   90.00
#
_symmetry.space_group_name_H-M   'P 1'
#
loop_
_entity.id
_entity.type
_entity.pdbx_description
1 polymer ?
#
loop_
_entity_poly.entity_id
_entity_poly.type
_entity_poly.pdbx_seq_one_letter_code
_entity_poly.pdbx_strand_id
1 'polypeptide(L)'
;GTMKREFLVIEPSSSGADRGTFYWSSVEAEGRASATKYHKYCEGIDIRKGRVYFTCKTDKLLFILDLDSMTYERSSTISGAFNGQPDQIVSILGENSEEMLYFCEDA
;
A
#
# COMPACT_ATOMS: atom_id res chain seq x y z
N GLY A 1 21.82 9.64 15.75
CA GLY A 1 22.06 9.39 14.31
C GLY A 1 21.00 10.13 13.52
N THR A 2 21.38 10.78 12.43
CA THR A 2 20.42 11.48 11.55
C THR A 2 19.50 10.43 10.92
N MET A 3 18.18 10.57 11.09
CA MET A 3 17.23 9.72 10.36
C MET A 3 17.41 10.01 8.87
N LYS A 4 17.82 9.00 8.10
CA LYS A 4 17.73 9.06 6.64
C LYS A 4 16.29 8.85 6.24
N ARG A 5 15.75 9.78 5.47
CA ARG A 5 14.44 9.64 4.83
C ARG A 5 14.63 8.90 3.53
N GLU A 6 13.83 7.87 3.31
CA GLU A 6 13.75 7.14 2.05
C GLU A 6 12.33 7.23 1.52
N PHE A 7 12.18 7.02 0.21
CA PHE A 7 10.95 7.21 -0.52
C PHE A 7 10.64 5.96 -1.35
N LEU A 8 9.37 5.53 -1.32
CA LEU A 8 8.92 4.36 -2.06
C LEU A 8 8.95 4.61 -3.58
N VAL A 9 9.56 3.70 -4.32
CA VAL A 9 9.50 3.66 -5.78
C VAL A 9 8.94 2.32 -6.23
N ILE A 10 7.84 2.37 -6.97
CA ILE A 10 7.15 1.25 -7.58
C ILE A 10 7.63 1.01 -9.01
N GLU A 11 7.92 -0.25 -9.32
CA GLU A 11 8.30 -0.74 -10.65
C GLU A 11 7.32 -1.84 -11.10
N PRO A 12 6.29 -1.49 -11.89
CA PRO A 12 5.34 -2.46 -12.43
C PRO A 12 5.99 -3.59 -13.23
N SER A 13 5.42 -4.79 -13.17
CA SER A 13 5.78 -5.85 -14.09
C SER A 13 5.39 -5.48 -15.53
N SER A 14 6.05 -6.10 -16.51
CA SER A 14 5.68 -5.97 -17.92
C SER A 14 4.26 -6.48 -18.23
N SER A 15 3.69 -7.29 -17.34
CA SER A 15 2.34 -7.86 -17.46
C SER A 15 1.23 -6.96 -16.93
N GLY A 16 1.55 -5.86 -16.23
CA GLY A 16 0.55 -4.92 -15.74
C GLY A 16 0.97 -4.18 -14.47
N ALA A 17 0.15 -3.23 -14.05
CA ALA A 17 0.45 -2.37 -12.90
C ALA A 17 0.08 -2.98 -11.53
N ASP A 18 -0.59 -4.14 -11.53
CA ASP A 18 -1.15 -4.74 -10.31
C ASP A 18 -0.14 -5.53 -9.49
N ARG A 19 1.04 -5.79 -10.05
CA ARG A 19 2.16 -6.45 -9.37
C ARG A 19 3.48 -5.96 -9.93
N GLY A 20 4.55 -6.15 -9.17
CA GLY A 20 5.90 -5.81 -9.60
C GLY A 20 6.88 -5.78 -8.45
N THR A 21 7.94 -5.00 -8.60
CA THR A 21 8.97 -4.77 -7.58
C THR A 21 8.85 -3.37 -7.00
N PHE A 22 9.50 -3.15 -5.86
CA PHE A 22 9.68 -1.82 -5.32
C PHE A 22 11.07 -1.67 -4.70
N TYR A 23 11.48 -0.42 -4.50
CA TYR A 23 12.69 -0.10 -3.74
C TYR A 23 12.54 1.21 -2.98
N TRP A 24 13.43 1.42 -2.01
CA TRP A 24 13.53 2.65 -1.23
C TRP A 24 14.61 3.54 -1.82
N SER A 25 14.21 4.68 -2.38
CA SER A 25 15.15 5.67 -2.92
C SER A 25 15.49 6.71 -1.86
N SER A 26 16.74 7.18 -1.85
CA SER A 26 17.14 8.36 -1.07
C SER A 26 16.86 9.69 -1.81
N VAL A 27 16.39 9.62 -3.05
CA VAL A 27 16.11 10.76 -3.91
C VAL A 27 14.62 11.06 -3.88
N GLU A 28 14.24 12.16 -3.21
CA GLU A 28 12.84 12.58 -3.06
C GLU A 28 12.10 12.71 -4.40
N ALA A 29 12.78 13.20 -5.43
CA ALA A 29 12.18 13.39 -6.75
C ALA A 29 11.73 12.06 -7.40
N GLU A 30 12.47 10.97 -7.19
CA GLU A 30 12.10 9.65 -7.72
C GLU A 30 10.86 9.11 -7.02
N GLY A 31 10.85 9.18 -5.68
CA GLY A 31 9.69 8.78 -4.89
C GLY A 31 8.45 9.60 -5.24
N ARG A 32 8.60 10.93 -5.39
CA ARG A 32 7.51 11.82 -5.78
C ARG A 32 6.96 11.49 -7.17
N ALA A 33 7.84 11.20 -8.14
CA ALA A 33 7.44 10.78 -9.48
C ALA A 33 6.68 9.44 -9.44
N SER A 34 7.18 8.49 -8.66
CA SER A 34 6.53 7.18 -8.47
C SER A 34 5.15 7.31 -7.82
N ALA A 35 5.03 8.10 -6.75
CA ALA A 35 3.78 8.37 -6.06
C ALA A 35 2.75 8.99 -7.00
N THR A 36 3.14 10.03 -7.75
CA THR A 36 2.25 10.70 -8.72
C THR A 36 1.69 9.72 -9.75
N LYS A 37 2.49 8.73 -10.15
CA LYS A 37 2.14 7.79 -11.23
C LYS A 37 1.37 6.56 -10.75
N TYR A 38 1.70 6.03 -9.57
CA TYR A 38 1.24 4.69 -9.17
C TYR A 38 0.48 4.62 -7.86
N HIS A 39 0.72 5.55 -6.93
CA HIS A 39 0.23 5.47 -5.56
C HIS A 39 0.08 6.87 -4.96
N LYS A 40 -0.83 7.67 -5.54
CA LYS A 40 -1.13 9.03 -5.08
C LYS A 40 -2.21 9.01 -4.01
N TYR A 41 -2.18 10.01 -3.12
CA TYR A 41 -3.21 10.21 -2.09
C TYR A 41 -3.42 8.96 -1.22
N CYS A 42 -2.31 8.32 -0.85
CA CYS A 42 -2.34 7.16 0.03
C CYS A 42 -2.23 7.57 1.49
N GLU A 43 -2.94 6.83 2.34
CA GLU A 43 -3.02 7.00 3.78
C GLU A 43 -3.25 5.64 4.43
N GLY A 44 -3.16 5.59 5.77
CA GLY A 44 -3.27 4.36 6.53
C GLY A 44 -2.15 3.37 6.20
N ILE A 45 -1.02 3.47 6.89
CA ILE A 45 0.08 2.50 6.76
C ILE A 45 0.01 1.52 7.93
N ASP A 46 0.12 0.23 7.65
CA ASP A 46 0.27 -0.83 8.65
C ASP A 46 1.45 -1.74 8.27
N ILE A 47 2.19 -2.24 9.26
CA ILE A 47 3.37 -3.10 9.05
C ILE A 47 3.23 -4.35 9.90
N ARG A 48 3.13 -5.53 9.27
CA ARG A 48 2.95 -6.81 9.97
C ARG A 48 3.56 -7.95 9.19
N LYS A 49 4.16 -8.91 9.90
CA LYS A 49 4.70 -10.16 9.33
C LYS A 49 5.56 -9.93 8.06
N GLY A 50 6.44 -8.93 8.09
CA GLY A 50 7.32 -8.61 6.94
C GLY A 50 6.61 -7.92 5.78
N ARG A 51 5.38 -7.42 5.96
CA ARG A 51 4.61 -6.75 4.92
C ARG A 51 4.18 -5.34 5.32
N VAL A 52 4.12 -4.45 4.34
CA VAL A 52 3.58 -3.09 4.49
C VAL A 52 2.26 -3.00 3.72
N TYR A 53 1.22 -2.51 4.38
CA TYR A 53 -0.10 -2.32 3.83
C TYR A 53 -0.39 -0.83 3.78
N PHE A 54 -0.91 -0.34 2.65
CA PHE A 54 -1.42 1.03 2.58
C PHE A 54 -2.53 1.18 1.54
N THR A 55 -3.45 2.11 1.77
CA THR A 55 -4.56 2.37 0.85
C THR A 55 -4.43 3.72 0.17
N CYS A 56 -4.88 3.82 -1.07
CA CYS A 56 -4.91 5.06 -1.86
C CYS A 56 -6.37 5.42 -2.14
N LYS A 57 -6.94 6.28 -1.30
CA LYS A 57 -8.40 6.50 -1.25
C LYS A 57 -8.99 7.06 -2.51
N THR A 58 -8.29 7.97 -3.17
CA THR A 58 -8.76 8.58 -4.41
C THR A 58 -8.81 7.55 -5.54
N ASP A 59 -7.81 6.70 -5.63
CA ASP A 59 -7.70 5.69 -6.68
C ASP A 59 -8.35 4.35 -6.31
N LYS A 60 -8.84 4.25 -5.07
CA LYS A 60 -9.49 3.05 -4.53
C LYS A 60 -8.61 1.81 -4.64
N LEU A 61 -7.34 1.93 -4.28
CA LEU A 61 -6.37 0.84 -4.30
C LEU A 61 -5.90 0.46 -2.90
N LEU A 62 -5.68 -0.85 -2.69
CA LEU A 62 -4.89 -1.39 -1.58
C LEU A 62 -3.55 -1.86 -2.14
N PHE A 63 -2.45 -1.48 -1.51
CA PHE A 63 -1.11 -2.00 -1.77
C PHE A 63 -0.65 -2.90 -0.63
N ILE A 64 0.05 -3.97 -1.01
CA ILE A 64 0.73 -4.89 -0.11
C ILE A 64 2.17 -5.01 -0.60
N LEU A 65 3.12 -4.53 0.18
CA LEU A 65 4.55 -4.68 -0.07
C LEU A 65 5.07 -5.86 0.74
N ASP A 66 5.79 -6.78 0.10
CA ASP A 66 6.51 -7.86 0.73
C ASP A 66 7.98 -7.44 0.91
N LEU A 67 8.40 -7.21 2.15
CA LEU A 67 9.74 -6.67 2.45
C LEU A 67 10.85 -7.71 2.28
N ASP A 68 10.51 -9.01 2.28
CA ASP A 68 11.49 -10.08 2.11
C ASP A 68 11.84 -10.27 0.63
N SER A 69 10.82 -10.26 -0.24
CA SER A 69 10.99 -10.44 -1.69
C SER A 69 11.14 -9.13 -2.46
N MET A 70 10.93 -7.97 -1.81
CA MET A 70 10.91 -6.65 -2.44
C MET A 70 9.92 -6.56 -3.61
N THR A 71 8.78 -7.25 -3.46
CA THR A 71 7.68 -7.26 -4.43
C THR A 71 6.44 -6.59 -3.89
N TYR A 72 5.57 -6.12 -4.78
CA TYR A 72 4.28 -5.60 -4.38
C TYR A 72 3.15 -6.27 -5.17
N GLU A 73 1.99 -6.28 -4.54
CA GLU A 73 0.70 -6.48 -5.20
C GLU A 73 -0.23 -5.32 -4.85
N ARG A 74 -1.13 -4.98 -5.77
CA ARG A 74 -2.22 -4.05 -5.49
C ARG A 74 -3.54 -4.56 -6.04
N SER A 75 -4.63 -4.14 -5.41
CA SER A 75 -5.98 -4.53 -5.80
C SER A 75 -6.96 -3.37 -5.66
N SER A 76 -8.04 -3.42 -6.45
CA SER A 76 -9.15 -2.48 -6.34
C SER A 76 -9.93 -2.73 -5.04
N THR A 77 -10.30 -1.64 -4.38
CA THR A 77 -11.19 -1.62 -3.20
C THR A 77 -12.63 -1.30 -3.61
N ILE A 78 -12.91 -1.16 -4.91
CA ILE A 78 -14.27 -0.99 -5.45
C ILE A 78 -14.97 -2.34 -5.61
N SER A 79 -14.23 -3.40 -5.94
CA SER A 79 -14.77 -4.75 -6.16
C SER A 79 -14.17 -5.75 -5.18
N GLY A 80 -15.03 -6.47 -4.45
CA GLY A 80 -14.65 -7.29 -3.29
C GLY A 80 -15.41 -6.84 -2.04
N ALA A 81 -14.92 -7.17 -0.84
CA ALA A 81 -15.57 -6.85 0.44
C ALA A 81 -15.64 -5.35 0.81
N PHE A 82 -15.25 -4.45 -0.12
CA PHE A 82 -14.81 -3.08 0.20
C PHE A 82 -15.73 -1.95 -0.30
N ASN A 83 -16.75 -2.26 -1.11
CA ASN A 83 -17.83 -1.38 -1.59
C ASN A 83 -17.47 0.10 -1.87
N GLY A 84 -16.22 0.39 -2.25
CA GLY A 84 -15.78 1.69 -2.76
C GLY A 84 -15.18 2.71 -1.81
N GLN A 85 -14.99 2.51 -0.49
CA GLN A 85 -14.43 3.57 0.39
C GLN A 85 -13.68 3.06 1.66
N PRO A 86 -12.47 2.48 1.57
CA PRO A 86 -11.72 2.15 2.79
C PRO A 86 -11.06 3.40 3.39
N ASP A 87 -11.50 3.80 4.59
CA ASP A 87 -11.05 5.03 5.24
C ASP A 87 -9.85 4.87 6.20
N GLN A 88 -9.69 3.70 6.82
CA GLN A 88 -8.57 3.33 7.69
C GLN A 88 -8.34 1.81 7.63
N ILE A 89 -7.10 1.34 7.84
CA ILE A 89 -6.82 -0.09 8.10
C ILE A 89 -6.78 -0.27 9.62
N VAL A 90 -7.66 -1.07 10.21
CA VAL A 90 -7.61 -1.42 11.64
C VAL A 90 -8.07 -2.86 11.82
N SER A 91 -7.16 -3.76 12.20
CA SER A 91 -7.54 -5.14 12.53
C SER A 91 -8.30 -5.21 13.87
N ILE A 92 -9.46 -5.86 13.90
CA ILE A 92 -10.10 -6.32 15.14
C ILE A 92 -10.06 -7.87 15.18
N LEU A 93 -9.51 -8.38 16.28
CA LEU A 93 -9.60 -9.74 16.84
C LEU A 93 -8.79 -10.88 16.20
N GLY A 94 -7.70 -11.19 16.91
CA GLY A 94 -7.26 -12.57 17.15
C GLY A 94 -5.80 -12.79 16.77
N GLU A 95 -4.97 -13.22 17.72
CA GLU A 95 -3.55 -13.59 17.49
C GLU A 95 -3.36 -14.67 16.39
N ASN A 96 -4.45 -15.25 15.88
CA ASN A 96 -4.49 -16.31 14.87
C ASN A 96 -5.40 -16.04 13.65
N SER A 97 -5.95 -14.83 13.48
CA SER A 97 -6.77 -14.51 12.29
C SER A 97 -5.93 -13.77 11.24
N GLU A 98 -5.98 -14.23 9.98
CA GLU A 98 -5.46 -13.49 8.81
C GLU A 98 -6.45 -12.44 8.32
N GLU A 99 -7.55 -12.22 9.05
CA GLU A 99 -8.57 -11.23 8.71
C GLU A 99 -8.09 -9.82 9.07
N MET A 100 -7.70 -9.07 8.04
CA MET A 100 -7.59 -7.62 8.15
C MET A 100 -8.99 -7.02 8.16
N LEU A 101 -9.29 -6.27 9.21
CA LEU A 101 -10.43 -5.37 9.22
C LEU A 101 -9.98 -4.00 8.72
N TYR A 102 -10.86 -3.42 7.92
CA TYR A 102 -10.67 -2.13 7.29
C TYR A 102 -11.89 -1.31 7.69
N PHE A 103 -11.67 -0.14 8.28
CA PHE A 103 -12.74 0.73 8.72
C PHE A 103 -13.07 1.70 7.59
N CYS A 104 -14.32 1.69 7.17
CA CYS A 104 -14.92 2.71 6.32
C CYS A 104 -15.76 3.57 7.27
N GLU A 105 -15.42 4.85 7.47
CA GLU A 105 -16.36 5.77 8.12
C GLU A 105 -17.26 6.35 7.02
N ASP A 106 -18.57 6.18 7.18
CA ASP A 106 -19.59 6.59 6.20
C ASP A 106 -19.59 8.12 5.93
N ALA A 107 -19.70 8.44 4.63
CA ALA A 107 -20.38 9.58 3.97
C ALA A 107 -20.14 11.02 4.44
#